data_AF-A0A924MWD6-F1
#
_entry.id   AF-A0A924MWD6-F1
#
_cell.length_a   1.000
_cell.length_b   1.000
_cell.length_c   1.000
_cell.angle_alpha   90.00
_cell.angle_beta   90.00
_cell.angle_gamma   90.00
#
_symmetry.space_group_name_H-M   'P 1'
#
loop_
_entity.id
_entity.type
_entity.pdbx_description
1 polymer ?
#
loop_
_entity_poly.entity_id
_entity_poly.type
_entity_poly.pdbx_seq_one_letter_code
_entity_poly.pdbx_strand_id
1 'polypeptide(L)' 'MNPLQLAGYGPVIPVIVIDRIEDAVPMARALVAGGVRVLEVTL' A
#
# COMPACT_ATOMS: atom_id res chain seq x y z
N MET A 1 16.01 -4.76 -4.70
CA MET A 1 14.66 -4.68 -5.27
C MET A 1 14.64 -3.52 -6.25
N ASN A 2 14.17 -3.72 -7.48
CA ASN A 2 14.05 -2.64 -8.46
C ASN A 2 12.62 -2.05 -8.36
N PRO A 3 12.44 -0.74 -8.07
CA PRO A 3 11.11 -0.12 -7.95
C PRO A 3 10.23 -0.31 -9.19
N LEU A 4 10.82 -0.42 -10.38
CA LEU A 4 10.08 -0.66 -11.62
C LEU A 4 9.32 -2.00 -11.62
N GLN A 5 9.71 -2.95 -10.76
CA GLN A 5 8.97 -4.21 -10.60
C GLN A 5 7.57 -4.01 -10.00
N LEU A 6 7.33 -2.90 -9.29
CA LEU A 6 6.03 -2.57 -8.71
C LEU A 6 4.98 -2.24 -9.79
N ALA A 7 5.40 -1.69 -10.93
CA ALA A 7 4.51 -1.39 -12.06
C ALA A 7 3.86 -2.65 -12.65
N GLY A 8 4.42 -3.84 -12.38
CA GLY A 8 3.80 -5.12 -12.76
C GLY A 8 2.51 -5.46 -12.00
N TYR A 9 2.22 -4.75 -10.90
CA TYR A 9 1.00 -4.97 -10.11
C TYR A 9 -0.20 -4.13 -10.56
N GLY A 10 0.00 -3.17 -11.46
CA GLY A 10 -1.06 -2.34 -12.01
C GLY A 10 -0.52 -1.06 -12.65
N PRO A 11 -1.34 -0.39 -13.48
CA PRO A 11 -0.92 0.85 -14.15
C PRO A 11 -0.83 2.06 -13.21
N VAL A 12 -1.27 1.91 -11.96
CA VAL A 12 -1.33 2.97 -10.94
C VAL A 12 -0.79 2.46 -9.61
N ILE A 13 -0.21 3.38 -8.82
CA ILE A 13 0.21 3.14 -7.44
C ILE A 13 -0.78 3.90 -6.53
N PRO A 14 -1.52 3.21 -5.64
CA PRO A 14 -2.47 3.88 -4.76
C PRO A 14 -1.75 4.57 -3.60
N VAL A 15 -2.06 5.86 -3.41
CA VAL A 15 -1.63 6.65 -2.24
C VAL A 15 -2.77 6.73 -1.24
N ILE A 16 -2.52 6.26 -0.02
CA ILE A 16 -3.49 6.17 1.07
C ILE A 16 -3.05 7.15 2.16
N VAL A 17 -3.90 8.12 2.44
CA VAL A 17 -3.70 9.08 3.53
C VAL A 17 -4.38 8.54 4.78
N ILE A 18 -3.69 8.60 5.93
CA ILE A 18 -4.22 8.21 7.23
C ILE A 18 -4.11 9.36 8.22
N ASP A 19 -5.11 9.53 9.08
CA ASP A 19 -5.10 10.59 10.10
C ASP A 19 -4.34 10.19 11.38
N ARG A 20 -4.16 8.88 11.59
CA ARG A 20 -3.63 8.30 12.82
C ARG A 20 -2.61 7.22 12.51
N ILE A 21 -1.46 7.29 13.15
CA ILE A 21 -0.36 6.35 12.91
C ILE A 21 -0.74 4.91 13.30
N GLU A 22 -1.62 4.75 14.28
CA GLU A 22 -2.08 3.45 14.79
C GLU A 22 -2.84 2.65 13.72
N ASP A 23 -3.42 3.33 12.73
CA ASP A 23 -4.19 2.70 11.65
C ASP A 23 -3.28 2.09 10.57
N ALA A 24 -2.02 2.52 10.46
CA ALA A 24 -1.11 2.14 9.37
C ALA A 24 -0.92 0.63 9.25
N VAL A 25 -0.56 -0.04 10.36
CA VAL A 25 -0.21 -1.46 10.37
C VAL A 25 -1.44 -2.38 10.23
N PRO A 26 -2.54 -2.19 11.00
CA PRO A 26 -3.74 -3.02 10.85
C PRO A 26 -4.33 -2.93 9.44
N MET A 27 -4.41 -1.72 8.88
CA MET A 27 -4.90 -1.48 7.53
C MET A 27 -4.02 -2.16 6.48
N ALA A 28 -2.70 -1.95 6.52
CA ALA A 28 -1.78 -2.55 5.55
C ALA A 28 -1.87 -4.08 5.54
N ARG A 29 -1.99 -4.71 6.72
CA ARG A 29 -2.17 -6.17 6.84
C ARG A 29 -3.47 -6.64 6.20
N ALA A 30 -4.58 -5.93 6.45
CA ALA A 30 -5.87 -6.27 5.86
C ALA A 30 -5.85 -6.14 4.32
N LEU A 31 -5.24 -5.07 3.80
CA LEU A 31 -5.12 -4.85 2.35
C LEU A 31 -4.25 -5.92 1.67
N VAL A 32 -3.13 -6.30 2.28
CA VAL A 32 -2.29 -7.40 1.78
C VAL A 32 -3.05 -8.73 1.80
N ALA A 33 -3.79 -9.03 2.87
CA ALA A 33 -4.64 -10.22 2.94
C ALA A 33 -5.75 -10.22 1.87
N GLY A 34 -6.26 -9.03 1.50
CA GLY A 34 -7.19 -8.81 0.41
C GLY A 34 -6.58 -8.84 -0.99
N GLY A 35 -5.26 -9.08 -1.11
CA GLY A 35 -4.57 -9.20 -2.40
C GLY A 35 -3.99 -7.89 -2.94
N VAL A 36 -4.01 -6.79 -2.17
CA VAL A 36 -3.34 -5.54 -2.54
C VAL A 36 -1.84 -5.69 -2.30
N ARG A 37 -1.05 -5.63 -3.38
CA ARG A 37 0.39 -5.93 -3.36
C ARG A 37 1.30 -4.70 -3.33
N VAL A 38 0.74 -3.51 -3.55
CA VAL A 38 1.45 -2.23 -3.53
C VAL A 38 0.64 -1.22 -2.74
N LEU A 39 1.30 -0.56 -1.78
CA LEU A 39 0.70 0.39 -0.85
C LEU A 39 1.67 1.56 -0.67
N GLU A 40 1.22 2.78 -0.95
CA GLU A 40 1.90 4.01 -0.51
C GLU A 40 1.05 4.63 0.59
N VAL A 41 1.56 4.68 1.82
CA VAL A 41 0.82 5.19 2.99
C VAL A 41 1.52 6.45 3.49
N THR A 42 0.75 7.53 3.65
CA THR A 42 1.23 8.81 4.18
C THR A 42 0.33 9.31 5.30
N LEU A 43 0.92 10.08 6.22
CA LEU A 43 0.20 10.95 7.15
C LEU A 43 -0.04 12.32 6.49
#